data_AF-A0A9E3SM92-F1
#
_entry.id   AF-A0A9E3SM92-F1
#
_cell.length_a   1.000
_cell.length_b   1.000
_cell.length_c   1.000
_cell.angle_alpha   90.00
_cell.angle_beta   90.00
_cell.angle_gamma   90.00
#
_symmetry.space_group_name_H-M   'P 1'
#
loop_
_entity.id
_entity.type
_entity.pdbx_description
1 polymer ?
#
loop_
_entity_poly.entity_id
_entity_poly.type
_entity_poly.pdbx_seq_one_letter_code
_entity_poly.pdbx_strand_id
1 'polypeptide(L)'
;MGDVGEGIKGGYGKQLVWQRLEESERLSGDCINFEVRAMRSSKSTISTDDFEMVFVQGGSFMMGCSSEQDHKCDDDETPVHQVRLSDYYIGKYELSQRQWSAVMGDSDSLSNPSEFSNCDNCPVEQVSWNDVQEFIKKLNQKTGKNYRLPTEAEWEYAARGGNQSKGYKYSGSNNSEDVGWYVNNSGRKT
;
A
#
# COMPACT_ATOMS: atom_id res chain seq x y z
N MET A 1 -15.26 -19.10 0.83
CA MET A 1 -16.10 -20.07 0.10
C MET A 1 -17.32 -19.33 -0.41
N GLY A 2 -17.67 -19.46 -1.69
CA GLY A 2 -18.89 -18.86 -2.25
C GLY A 2 -19.95 -19.94 -2.44
N ASP A 3 -21.23 -19.56 -2.34
CA ASP A 3 -22.42 -20.41 -2.44
C ASP A 3 -22.66 -21.05 -3.83
N VAL A 4 -21.64 -21.09 -4.68
CA VAL A 4 -21.71 -21.68 -6.04
C VAL A 4 -21.27 -23.14 -6.07
N GLY A 5 -21.12 -23.78 -4.91
CA GLY A 5 -20.63 -25.15 -4.79
C GLY A 5 -19.10 -25.25 -4.88
N GLU A 6 -18.57 -26.30 -4.25
CA GLU A 6 -17.12 -26.54 -4.19
C GLU A 6 -16.55 -26.80 -5.60
N GLY A 7 -15.45 -26.12 -5.96
CA GLY A 7 -14.75 -26.33 -7.24
C GLY A 7 -15.16 -25.44 -8.43
N ILE A 8 -16.17 -24.57 -8.29
CA ILE A 8 -16.56 -23.68 -9.40
C ILE A 8 -15.67 -22.43 -9.46
N LYS A 9 -14.79 -22.39 -10.47
CA LYS A 9 -13.97 -21.19 -10.79
C LYS A 9 -14.84 -20.06 -11.33
N GLY A 10 -14.58 -18.82 -10.91
CA GLY A 10 -15.24 -17.63 -11.48
C GLY A 10 -14.94 -17.43 -12.97
N GLY A 11 -15.80 -16.70 -13.69
CA GLY A 11 -15.61 -16.38 -15.11
C GLY A 11 -16.88 -15.84 -15.78
N TYR A 12 -16.76 -15.35 -17.01
CA TYR A 12 -17.88 -14.84 -17.81
C TYR A 12 -18.59 -15.96 -18.60
N GLY A 13 -19.80 -15.70 -19.08
CA GLY A 13 -20.56 -16.65 -19.91
C GLY A 13 -21.10 -17.88 -19.17
N LYS A 14 -21.08 -17.85 -17.84
CA LYS A 14 -21.63 -18.93 -17.01
C LYS A 14 -23.14 -18.82 -16.91
N GLN A 15 -23.80 -19.97 -16.91
CA GLN A 15 -25.24 -20.09 -16.73
C GLN A 15 -25.52 -20.69 -15.36
N LEU A 16 -26.43 -20.06 -14.62
CA LEU A 16 -27.03 -20.65 -13.43
C LEU A 16 -28.22 -21.48 -13.91
N VAL A 17 -28.09 -22.81 -13.82
CA VAL A 17 -29.17 -23.74 -14.16
C VAL A 17 -29.70 -24.31 -12.86
N TRP A 18 -30.96 -24.02 -12.56
CA TRP A 18 -31.65 -24.59 -11.41
C TRP A 18 -32.70 -25.60 -11.89
N GLN A 19 -32.46 -26.88 -11.62
CA GLN A 19 -33.41 -27.95 -11.97
C GLN A 19 -34.41 -28.14 -10.83
N ARG A 20 -35.53 -27.41 -10.92
CA ARG A 20 -36.57 -27.30 -9.89
C ARG A 20 -37.33 -28.59 -9.57
N LEU A 21 -37.37 -29.56 -10.50
CA LEU A 21 -38.26 -30.72 -10.39
C LEU A 21 -37.80 -31.80 -9.40
N GLU A 22 -36.62 -31.65 -8.78
CA GLU A 22 -36.09 -32.63 -7.81
C GLU A 22 -36.22 -32.19 -6.34
N GLU A 23 -36.60 -30.94 -6.02
CA GLU A 23 -36.49 -30.41 -4.63
C GLU A 23 -37.77 -29.85 -3.98
N SER A 24 -38.95 -29.84 -4.63
CA SER A 24 -40.18 -29.51 -3.88
C SER A 24 -41.49 -29.81 -4.62
N GLU A 25 -42.36 -30.62 -4.00
CA GLU A 25 -43.78 -30.79 -4.39
C GLU A 25 -44.68 -29.59 -4.03
N ARG A 26 -44.14 -28.46 -3.54
CA ARG A 26 -44.91 -27.42 -2.82
C ARG A 26 -44.91 -26.01 -3.39
N LEU A 27 -44.47 -25.83 -4.63
CA LEU A 27 -44.66 -24.58 -5.36
C LEU A 27 -45.88 -24.69 -6.28
N SER A 28 -47.07 -24.88 -5.70
CA SER A 28 -48.36 -24.79 -6.40
C SER A 28 -49.10 -23.53 -5.98
N GLY A 29 -49.51 -22.75 -6.99
CA GLY A 29 -50.17 -21.45 -6.83
C GLY A 29 -49.85 -20.53 -8.00
N ASP A 30 -50.86 -19.80 -8.48
CA ASP A 30 -50.73 -18.90 -9.63
C ASP A 30 -49.82 -17.71 -9.28
N CYS A 31 -48.76 -17.56 -10.09
CA CYS A 31 -47.75 -16.50 -10.09
C CYS A 31 -46.66 -16.59 -9.02
N ILE A 32 -45.59 -17.34 -9.32
CA ILE A 32 -44.32 -17.28 -8.59
C ILE A 32 -43.36 -16.35 -9.34
N ASN A 33 -43.05 -15.20 -8.74
CA ASN A 33 -42.06 -14.26 -9.27
C ASN A 33 -40.74 -14.42 -8.51
N PHE A 34 -39.65 -14.65 -9.24
CA PHE A 34 -38.29 -14.63 -8.69
C PHE A 34 -37.56 -13.38 -9.16
N GLU A 35 -36.92 -12.68 -8.23
CA GLU A 35 -36.07 -11.54 -8.54
C GLU A 35 -34.61 -11.92 -8.25
N VAL A 36 -33.79 -12.02 -9.29
CA VAL A 36 -32.34 -12.24 -9.15
C VAL A 36 -31.65 -10.90 -9.34
N ARG A 37 -31.10 -10.33 -8.25
CA ARG A 37 -30.30 -9.11 -8.30
C ARG A 37 -28.82 -9.45 -8.23
N ALA A 38 -28.12 -9.32 -9.36
CA ALA A 38 -26.66 -9.26 -9.34
C ALA A 38 -26.25 -7.84 -8.89
N MET A 39 -25.89 -7.68 -7.63
CA MET A 39 -25.26 -6.44 -7.18
C MET A 39 -23.83 -6.40 -7.71
N ARG A 40 -23.46 -5.33 -8.43
CA ARG A 40 -22.03 -5.06 -8.66
C ARG A 40 -21.40 -4.93 -7.27
N SER A 41 -20.49 -5.83 -6.93
CA SER A 41 -19.57 -5.54 -5.84
C SER A 41 -18.80 -4.31 -6.27
N SER A 42 -19.07 -3.18 -5.64
CA SER A 42 -18.22 -1.99 -5.69
C SER A 42 -16.93 -2.27 -4.91
N LYS A 43 -16.29 -3.41 -5.15
CA LYS A 43 -14.90 -3.59 -4.76
C LYS A 43 -14.13 -2.60 -5.61
N SER A 44 -13.71 -1.50 -4.99
CA SER A 44 -12.76 -0.55 -5.55
C SER A 44 -11.63 -1.36 -6.20
N THR A 45 -11.63 -1.42 -7.53
CA THR A 45 -10.54 -2.01 -8.29
C THR A 45 -9.38 -1.06 -8.16
N ILE A 46 -8.44 -1.40 -7.28
CA ILE A 46 -7.16 -0.71 -7.19
C ILE A 46 -6.48 -0.80 -8.54
N SER A 47 -6.24 0.36 -9.14
CA SER A 47 -5.43 0.54 -10.35
C SER A 47 -3.97 0.77 -9.96
N THR A 48 -3.08 0.63 -10.93
CA THR A 48 -1.71 1.11 -10.81
C THR A 48 -1.64 2.61 -10.59
N ASP A 49 -2.64 3.35 -11.05
CA ASP A 49 -2.71 4.81 -10.93
C ASP A 49 -3.07 5.27 -9.51
N ASP A 50 -3.49 4.35 -8.63
CA ASP A 50 -3.78 4.66 -7.23
C ASP A 50 -2.51 4.86 -6.39
N PHE A 51 -1.33 4.48 -6.90
CA PHE A 51 -0.04 4.66 -6.24
C PHE A 51 0.86 5.57 -7.08
N GLU A 52 0.98 6.83 -6.66
CA GLU A 52 1.87 7.77 -7.33
C GLU A 52 3.33 7.43 -7.02
N MET A 53 4.06 6.97 -8.03
CA MET A 53 5.46 6.59 -7.95
C MET A 53 6.34 7.61 -8.67
N VAL A 54 7.46 7.97 -8.07
CA VAL A 54 8.46 8.89 -8.65
C VAL A 54 9.63 8.09 -9.20
N PHE A 55 10.02 8.39 -10.44
CA PHE A 55 11.25 7.85 -11.02
C PHE A 55 12.47 8.48 -10.36
N VAL A 56 13.36 7.63 -9.84
CA VAL A 56 14.65 8.02 -9.29
C VAL A 56 15.73 7.47 -10.21
N GLN A 57 16.44 8.39 -10.88
CA GLN A 57 17.63 8.03 -11.64
C GLN A 57 18.70 7.54 -10.65
N GLY A 58 19.25 6.37 -10.91
CA GLY A 58 20.32 5.78 -10.13
C GLY A 58 21.62 6.60 -10.21
N GLY A 59 22.54 6.27 -9.32
CA GLY A 59 23.79 7.01 -9.17
C GLY A 59 24.66 6.41 -8.08
N SER A 60 25.69 7.14 -7.70
CA SER A 60 26.52 6.82 -6.54
C SER A 60 26.44 7.92 -5.50
N PHE A 61 26.41 7.53 -4.24
CA PHE A 61 26.44 8.47 -3.11
C PHE A 61 27.18 7.86 -1.93
N MET A 62 27.54 8.72 -0.99
CA MET A 62 28.09 8.31 0.31
C MET A 62 26.92 8.12 1.27
N MET A 63 26.67 6.88 1.67
CA MET A 63 25.61 6.50 2.62
C MET A 63 26.13 6.57 4.05
N GLY A 64 25.27 6.98 4.98
CA GLY A 64 25.58 7.12 6.41
C GLY A 64 25.71 8.56 6.89
N CYS A 65 26.00 8.72 8.18
CA CYS A 65 26.07 10.04 8.80
C CYS A 65 27.36 10.76 8.43
N SER A 66 27.22 11.82 7.65
CA SER A 66 28.31 12.73 7.30
C SER A 66 28.25 13.98 8.19
N SER A 67 29.42 14.51 8.54
CA SER A 67 29.54 15.74 9.34
C SER A 67 28.90 16.96 8.70
N GLU A 68 28.58 16.90 7.40
CA GLU A 68 27.88 17.95 6.66
C GLU A 68 26.37 18.00 6.97
N GLN A 69 25.78 16.92 7.48
CA GLN A 69 24.35 16.84 7.80
C GLN A 69 24.07 16.84 9.31
N ASP A 70 24.81 16.06 10.07
CA ASP A 70 24.76 16.10 11.52
C ASP A 70 26.14 15.87 12.14
N HIS A 71 26.36 16.49 13.29
CA HIS A 71 27.57 16.31 14.08
C HIS A 71 27.42 15.22 15.14
N LYS A 72 26.24 14.60 15.21
CA LYS A 72 25.92 13.48 16.10
C LYS A 72 25.49 12.30 15.24
N CYS A 73 26.42 11.39 15.02
CA CYS A 73 26.17 10.13 14.35
C CYS A 73 26.06 9.03 15.41
N ASP A 74 25.07 8.16 15.28
CA ASP A 74 25.02 6.94 16.07
C ASP A 74 26.00 5.90 15.51
N ASP A 75 26.38 4.91 16.33
CA ASP A 75 27.44 3.95 15.98
C ASP A 75 27.07 3.12 14.73
N ASP A 76 25.79 2.86 14.50
CA ASP A 76 25.25 2.12 13.35
C ASP A 76 25.08 2.97 12.09
N GLU A 77 25.29 4.29 12.17
CA GLU A 77 25.29 5.20 11.01
C GLU A 77 26.70 5.40 10.41
N THR A 78 27.70 4.69 10.95
CA THR A 78 29.11 4.78 10.57
C THR A 78 29.70 3.39 10.23
N PRO A 79 30.75 3.29 9.39
CA PRO A 79 31.38 4.36 8.63
C PRO A 79 30.59 4.72 7.36
N VAL A 80 30.76 5.98 6.96
CA VAL A 80 30.29 6.45 5.66
C VAL A 80 30.94 5.63 4.54
N HIS A 81 30.14 5.09 3.63
CA HIS A 81 30.61 4.23 2.56
C HIS A 81 29.90 4.52 1.24
N GLN A 82 30.58 4.24 0.12
CA GLN A 82 30.01 4.52 -1.19
C GLN A 82 29.04 3.40 -1.60
N VAL A 83 27.82 3.79 -1.98
CA VAL A 83 26.81 2.89 -2.55
C VAL A 83 26.52 3.30 -3.98
N ARG A 84 26.25 2.32 -4.85
CA ARG A 84 25.81 2.53 -6.23
C ARG A 84 24.45 1.86 -6.46
N LEU A 85 23.49 2.66 -6.92
CA LEU A 85 22.13 2.23 -7.19
C LEU A 85 21.83 2.28 -8.69
N SER A 86 21.03 1.33 -9.16
CA SER A 86 20.39 1.39 -10.47
C SER A 86 19.15 2.28 -10.42
N ASP A 87 18.57 2.61 -11.57
CA ASP A 87 17.29 3.33 -11.64
C ASP A 87 16.15 2.54 -10.98
N TYR A 88 15.25 3.25 -10.31
CA TYR A 88 14.10 2.66 -9.63
C TYR A 88 12.94 3.65 -9.51
N TYR A 89 11.83 3.16 -8.98
CA TYR A 89 10.68 3.99 -8.60
C TYR A 89 10.46 3.86 -7.10
N ILE A 90 10.10 4.97 -6.45
CA ILE A 90 9.72 5.00 -5.04
C ILE A 90 8.38 5.75 -4.88
N GLY A 91 7.59 5.38 -3.88
CA GLY A 91 6.33 6.07 -3.59
C GLY A 91 6.59 7.55 -3.31
N LYS A 92 5.79 8.43 -3.92
CA LYS A 92 5.87 9.88 -3.66
C LYS A 92 5.47 10.22 -2.22
N TYR A 93 4.53 9.46 -1.69
CA TYR A 93 3.95 9.61 -0.37
C TYR A 93 4.04 8.28 0.38
N GLU A 94 3.95 8.37 1.70
CA GLU A 94 3.71 7.19 2.53
C GLU A 94 2.37 6.54 2.16
N LEU A 95 2.27 5.25 2.45
CA LEU A 95 1.07 4.48 2.11
C LEU A 95 -0.11 4.96 2.96
N SER A 96 -1.19 5.40 2.32
CA SER A 96 -2.37 5.88 3.05
C SER A 96 -3.24 4.75 3.60
N GLN A 97 -4.00 5.07 4.64
CA GLN A 97 -4.99 4.16 5.24
C GLN A 97 -6.04 3.69 4.22
N ARG A 98 -6.48 4.58 3.30
CA ARG A 98 -7.40 4.22 2.21
C ARG A 98 -6.80 3.19 1.25
N GLN A 99 -5.54 3.38 0.86
CA GLN A 99 -4.84 2.44 -0.03
C GLN A 99 -4.61 1.10 0.66
N TRP A 100 -4.25 1.11 1.95
CA TRP A 100 -4.13 -0.09 2.77
C TRP A 100 -5.42 -0.92 2.75
N SER A 101 -6.52 -0.30 3.17
CA SER A 101 -7.83 -0.96 3.27
C SER A 101 -8.31 -1.51 1.93
N ALA A 102 -8.09 -0.77 0.84
CA ALA A 102 -8.47 -1.24 -0.49
C ALA A 102 -7.73 -2.54 -0.91
N VAL A 103 -6.45 -2.68 -0.53
CA VAL A 103 -5.63 -3.87 -0.89
C VAL A 103 -5.96 -5.03 0.04
N MET A 104 -5.95 -4.76 1.36
CA MET A 104 -6.06 -5.78 2.40
C MET A 104 -7.49 -6.29 2.58
N GLY A 105 -8.47 -5.43 2.35
CA GLY A 105 -9.91 -5.70 2.48
C GLY A 105 -10.41 -5.61 3.92
N ASP A 106 -11.73 -5.49 4.06
CA ASP A 106 -12.39 -5.21 5.35
C ASP A 106 -12.65 -6.45 6.22
N SER A 107 -11.96 -7.58 6.00
CA SER A 107 -12.16 -8.74 6.88
C SER A 107 -11.57 -8.43 8.26
N ASP A 108 -12.29 -8.77 9.33
CA ASP A 108 -12.01 -8.41 10.74
C ASP A 108 -10.59 -8.70 11.27
N SER A 109 -9.76 -9.45 10.53
CA SER A 109 -8.35 -9.74 10.88
C SER A 109 -7.31 -8.90 10.10
N LEU A 110 -7.73 -8.03 9.18
CA LEU A 110 -6.86 -7.24 8.29
C LEU A 110 -7.31 -5.77 8.16
N SER A 111 -8.14 -5.31 9.10
CA SER A 111 -8.63 -3.94 9.17
C SER A 111 -7.47 -2.94 9.32
N ASN A 112 -7.76 -1.67 9.00
CA ASN A 112 -6.82 -0.56 9.18
C ASN A 112 -6.26 -0.54 10.63
N PRO A 113 -4.96 -0.81 10.83
CA PRO A 113 -4.37 -0.94 12.16
C PRO A 113 -4.07 0.40 12.84
N SER A 114 -4.32 1.52 12.15
CA SER A 114 -3.90 2.85 12.59
C SER A 114 -4.60 3.31 13.88
N GLU A 115 -3.82 3.83 14.84
CA GLU A 115 -4.30 4.61 15.99
C GLU A 115 -5.03 5.87 15.50
N PHE A 116 -4.41 6.58 14.56
CA PHE A 116 -4.89 7.83 14.01
C PHE A 116 -5.81 7.59 12.81
N SER A 117 -6.90 6.87 13.05
CA SER A 117 -7.80 6.37 12.00
C SER A 117 -8.86 7.35 11.49
N ASN A 118 -8.89 8.58 12.00
CA ASN A 118 -9.87 9.61 11.59
C ASN A 118 -9.52 10.30 10.25
N CYS A 119 -8.73 9.66 9.39
CA CYS A 119 -8.20 10.25 8.17
C CYS A 119 -7.80 9.20 7.12
N ASP A 120 -8.58 9.11 6.05
CA ASP A 120 -8.35 8.14 4.95
C ASP A 120 -7.04 8.35 4.20
N ASN A 121 -6.61 9.60 4.04
CA ASN A 121 -5.40 9.96 3.29
C ASN A 121 -4.16 10.05 4.18
N CYS A 122 -4.29 9.82 5.48
CA CYS A 122 -3.15 9.81 6.39
C CYS A 122 -2.37 8.51 6.24
N PRO A 123 -1.08 8.50 6.60
CA PRO A 123 -0.27 7.29 6.56
C PRO A 123 -0.91 6.19 7.41
N VAL A 124 -0.85 4.95 6.91
CA VAL A 124 -1.16 3.77 7.71
C VAL A 124 -0.02 3.54 8.69
N GLU A 125 -0.34 3.35 9.97
CA GLU A 125 0.64 3.05 11.02
C GLU A 125 0.20 1.84 11.85
N GLN A 126 1.05 1.41 12.80
CA GLN A 126 0.91 0.15 13.55
C GLN A 126 0.90 -1.12 12.67
N VAL A 127 1.53 -1.05 11.50
CA VAL A 127 1.74 -2.20 10.62
C VAL A 127 3.04 -2.93 11.00
N SER A 128 3.00 -4.25 11.09
CA SER A 128 4.22 -5.05 11.24
C SER A 128 4.89 -5.30 9.89
N TRP A 129 6.17 -5.68 9.91
CA TRP A 129 6.89 -6.05 8.70
C TRP A 129 6.18 -7.19 7.93
N ASN A 130 5.60 -8.15 8.65
CA ASN A 130 4.86 -9.27 8.05
C ASN A 130 3.57 -8.79 7.34
N ASP A 131 2.85 -7.84 7.94
CA ASP A 131 1.64 -7.27 7.32
C ASP A 131 1.98 -6.55 6.02
N VAL A 132 3.12 -5.83 6.02
CA VAL A 132 3.62 -5.16 4.81
C VAL A 132 3.97 -6.16 3.71
N GLN A 133 4.60 -7.29 4.04
CA GLN A 133 4.84 -8.34 3.04
C GLN A 133 3.55 -8.90 2.46
N GLU A 134 2.53 -9.12 3.29
CA GLU A 134 1.21 -9.58 2.83
C GLU A 134 0.53 -8.53 1.93
N PHE A 135 0.59 -7.25 2.32
CA PHE A 135 0.11 -6.14 1.53
C PHE A 135 0.76 -6.10 0.15
N ILE A 136 2.09 -6.15 0.08
CA ILE A 136 2.86 -6.14 -1.18
C ILE A 136 2.46 -7.33 -2.06
N LYS A 137 2.34 -8.53 -1.48
CA LYS A 137 1.91 -9.73 -2.19
C LYS A 137 0.53 -9.54 -2.83
N LYS A 138 -0.46 -9.03 -2.07
CA LYS A 138 -1.81 -8.76 -2.58
C LYS A 138 -1.82 -7.65 -3.62
N LEU A 139 -1.05 -6.58 -3.40
CA LEU A 139 -0.93 -5.47 -4.34
C LEU A 139 -0.38 -5.93 -5.69
N ASN A 140 0.68 -6.73 -5.68
CA ASN A 140 1.28 -7.30 -6.88
C ASN A 140 0.32 -8.25 -7.61
N GLN A 141 -0.45 -9.05 -6.87
CA GLN A 141 -1.50 -9.92 -7.46
C GLN A 141 -2.61 -9.12 -8.13
N LYS A 142 -3.04 -8.00 -7.54
CA LYS A 142 -4.12 -7.15 -8.07
C LYS A 142 -3.68 -6.33 -9.28
N THR A 143 -2.46 -5.81 -9.27
CA THR A 143 -1.96 -4.86 -10.27
C THR A 143 -1.13 -5.51 -11.37
N GLY A 144 -0.64 -6.74 -11.16
CA GLY A 144 0.32 -7.40 -12.06
C GLY A 144 1.69 -6.72 -12.09
N LYS A 145 1.99 -5.84 -11.11
CA LYS A 145 3.28 -5.16 -10.96
C LYS A 145 4.17 -5.88 -9.96
N ASN A 146 5.36 -5.33 -9.75
CA ASN A 146 6.36 -5.82 -8.82
C ASN A 146 6.78 -4.73 -7.82
N TYR A 147 5.85 -4.35 -6.94
CA TYR A 147 6.12 -3.51 -5.79
C TYR A 147 6.92 -4.28 -4.73
N ARG A 148 7.72 -3.53 -3.97
CA ARG A 148 8.51 -4.00 -2.84
C ARG A 148 8.81 -2.85 -1.89
N LEU A 149 9.30 -3.16 -0.69
CA LEU A 149 9.96 -2.15 0.14
C LEU A 149 11.24 -1.63 -0.54
N PRO A 150 11.56 -0.33 -0.39
CA PRO A 150 12.88 0.15 -0.73
C PRO A 150 13.93 -0.52 0.16
N THR A 151 15.14 -0.70 -0.36
CA THR A 151 16.30 -0.94 0.50
C THR A 151 16.62 0.32 1.29
N GLU A 152 17.35 0.19 2.39
CA GLU A 152 17.79 1.33 3.19
C GLU A 152 18.56 2.35 2.33
N ALA A 153 19.48 1.88 1.47
CA ALA A 153 20.22 2.73 0.55
C ALA A 153 19.34 3.45 -0.46
N GLU A 154 18.32 2.79 -1.02
CA GLU A 154 17.37 3.43 -1.94
C GLU A 154 16.51 4.47 -1.24
N TRP A 155 16.13 4.20 0.01
CA TRP A 155 15.38 5.16 0.82
C TRP A 155 16.23 6.39 1.13
N GLU A 156 17.45 6.21 1.62
CA GLU A 156 18.36 7.30 1.98
C GLU A 156 18.76 8.13 0.76
N TYR A 157 19.07 7.48 -0.37
CA TYR A 157 19.41 8.18 -1.61
C TYR A 157 18.25 9.05 -2.10
N ALA A 158 17.02 8.54 -2.08
CA ALA A 158 15.84 9.30 -2.45
C ALA A 158 15.57 10.46 -1.48
N ALA A 159 15.67 10.22 -0.17
CA ALA A 159 15.49 11.23 0.88
C ALA A 159 16.49 12.39 0.76
N ARG A 160 17.74 12.09 0.38
CA ARG A 160 18.78 13.10 0.10
C ARG A 160 18.54 13.89 -1.19
N GLY A 161 17.56 13.52 -2.02
CA GLY A 161 17.25 14.14 -3.31
C GLY A 161 17.94 13.49 -4.52
N GLY A 162 18.56 12.32 -4.33
CA GLY A 162 19.28 11.59 -5.38
C GLY A 162 20.30 12.44 -6.12
N ASN A 163 20.34 12.33 -7.46
CA ASN A 163 21.22 13.15 -8.30
C ASN A 163 20.88 14.66 -8.28
N GLN A 164 19.72 15.05 -7.74
CA GLN A 164 19.30 16.44 -7.57
C GLN A 164 19.54 16.95 -6.14
N SER A 165 20.31 16.22 -5.34
CA SER A 165 20.61 16.61 -3.96
C SER A 165 21.21 18.01 -3.91
N LYS A 166 20.70 18.82 -2.96
CA LYS A 166 21.21 20.16 -2.67
C LYS A 166 22.03 20.22 -1.38
N GLY A 167 22.37 19.06 -0.81
CA GLY A 167 23.10 18.97 0.46
C GLY A 167 22.29 19.46 1.65
N TYR A 168 20.96 19.33 1.60
CA TYR A 168 20.12 19.71 2.72
C TYR A 168 20.25 18.74 3.89
N LYS A 169 20.11 19.28 5.10
CA LYS A 169 20.08 18.48 6.34
C LYS A 169 18.87 17.55 6.38
N TYR A 170 17.71 18.02 5.94
CA TYR A 170 16.47 17.24 5.84
C TYR A 170 16.04 17.11 4.39
N SER A 171 15.09 16.21 4.11
CA SER A 171 14.53 15.95 2.78
C SER A 171 13.80 17.18 2.23
N GLY A 172 14.55 18.09 1.60
CA GLY A 172 14.04 19.29 0.92
C GLY A 172 14.30 20.63 1.63
N SER A 173 14.79 20.66 2.87
CA SER A 173 15.14 21.91 3.59
C SER A 173 16.21 21.69 4.66
N ASN A 174 16.86 22.77 5.10
CA ASN A 174 17.70 22.77 6.29
C ASN A 174 16.92 23.05 7.58
N ASN A 175 15.63 23.39 7.48
CA ASN A 175 14.73 23.60 8.61
C ASN A 175 13.71 22.47 8.67
N SER A 176 13.64 21.76 9.79
CA SER A 176 12.69 20.66 9.98
C SER A 176 11.24 21.11 9.98
N GLU A 177 10.95 22.36 10.32
CA GLU A 177 9.59 22.91 10.31
C GLU A 177 9.00 23.02 8.90
N ASP A 178 9.84 23.15 7.87
CA ASP A 178 9.39 23.30 6.48
C ASP A 178 8.97 21.97 5.85
N VAL A 179 9.52 20.86 6.34
CA VAL A 179 9.50 19.56 5.64
C VAL A 179 9.09 18.37 6.51
N GLY A 180 9.01 18.56 7.82
CA GLY A 180 8.80 17.50 8.79
C GLY A 180 7.59 17.73 9.68
N TRP A 181 6.90 16.63 9.97
CA TRP A 181 5.87 16.58 10.99
C TRP A 181 6.36 15.68 12.13
N TYR A 182 6.61 16.27 13.29
CA TYR A 182 7.29 15.66 14.43
C TYR A 182 6.63 16.06 15.75
N VAL A 183 7.07 15.46 16.86
CA VAL A 183 6.43 15.56 18.20
C VAL A 183 6.00 16.98 18.60
N ASN A 184 6.79 18.00 18.25
CA ASN A 184 6.52 19.37 18.69
C ASN A 184 5.51 20.11 17.80
N ASN A 185 5.38 19.77 16.51
CA ASN A 185 4.46 20.45 15.58
C ASN A 185 3.29 19.57 15.12
N SER A 186 3.27 18.29 15.50
CA SER A 186 2.22 17.34 15.11
C SER A 186 0.90 17.49 15.88
N GLY A 187 0.93 18.06 17.09
CA GLY A 187 -0.28 18.09 17.93
C GLY A 187 -0.88 16.70 18.16
N ARG A 188 -0.05 15.64 18.15
CA ARG A 188 -0.41 14.22 18.34
C ARG A 188 -1.37 13.69 17.26
N LYS A 189 -1.00 13.81 15.99
CA LYS A 189 -1.67 13.08 14.90
C LYS A 189 -0.62 12.46 13.97
N THR A 190 -1.05 12.00 12.79
CA THR A 190 -0.22 11.72 11.62
C THR A 190 -0.77 12.42 10.39
#